data_AF-A0A1I4A0U8-F1
#
_entry.id   AF-A0A1I4A0U8-F1
#
_cell.length_a   1.000
_cell.length_b   1.000
_cell.length_c   1.000
_cell.angle_alpha   90.00
_cell.angle_beta   90.00
_cell.angle_gamma   90.00
#
_symmetry.space_group_name_H-M   'P 1'
#
loop_
_entity.id
_entity.type
_entity.pdbx_description
1 polymer ?
#
loop_
_entity_poly.entity_id
_entity_poly.type
_entity_poly.pdbx_seq_one_letter_code
_entity_poly.pdbx_strand_id
1 'polypeptide(L)'
;MTEDGATMPSMLVWAVSLLLVGLTILPLSKRPWWWIRLWDYPRLQLAAGLILAAAFQAVVLPWGGAEGALRIATLACFTWQVFRIWPYTILHRRQVPGAKQPDPAESITILVANVLQDNSRAGDLLSLIRRVDPDVILTLETNGWWEAQLRPLLETHPFAVLHPLENTYGIHLFSRLRLRDAVVRERVTKDIPSIFARVRLRSGRLVDLHCLHPEPPQIGNDVAERDAELLLVAREVAANPRPTIVCGDLNDVAWSHTTRLFQRLSGLLDPRVGRGLFPTFHAEHWFARWPLDHVFHDARFRVAGLRVLPHYGSDHFAICITLCHDPAALAEAEIPEADEEDEEEAEAKIAEGREAAAMGTPPVQD
;
A
#
# COMPACT_ATOMS: atom_id res chain seq x y z
N MET A 1 42.44 18.20 -36.32
CA MET A 1 41.08 18.61 -35.94
C MET A 1 40.26 17.35 -35.89
N THR A 2 40.23 16.71 -34.73
CA THR A 2 39.39 15.55 -34.44
C THR A 2 37.98 16.07 -34.16
N GLU A 3 37.03 15.71 -35.02
CA GLU A 3 35.61 15.82 -34.68
C GLU A 3 35.33 14.77 -33.59
N ASP A 4 35.51 15.16 -32.33
CA ASP A 4 35.06 14.41 -31.15
C ASP A 4 33.53 14.52 -31.03
N GLY A 5 32.83 14.02 -32.03
CA GLY A 5 31.40 13.77 -31.95
C GLY A 5 31.18 12.50 -31.15
N ALA A 6 30.50 12.60 -30.00
CA ALA A 6 30.09 11.41 -29.25
C ALA A 6 29.39 10.43 -30.20
N THR A 7 29.82 9.17 -30.22
CA THR A 7 29.22 8.16 -31.10
C THR A 7 27.74 7.98 -30.73
N MET A 8 26.87 7.66 -31.70
CA MET A 8 25.45 7.43 -31.46
C MET A 8 25.17 6.46 -30.29
N PRO A 9 25.94 5.35 -30.11
CA PRO A 9 25.84 4.51 -28.92
C PRO A 9 26.15 5.24 -27.60
N SER A 10 27.19 6.07 -27.56
CA SER A 10 27.54 6.86 -26.38
C SER A 10 26.44 7.85 -26.01
N MET A 11 25.88 8.57 -26.99
CA MET A 11 24.78 9.51 -26.77
C MET A 11 23.53 8.81 -26.20
N LEU A 12 23.20 7.63 -26.72
CA LEU A 12 22.06 6.85 -26.23
C LEU A 12 22.29 6.38 -24.78
N VAL A 13 23.48 5.86 -24.45
CA VAL A 13 23.80 5.44 -23.08
C VAL A 13 23.71 6.63 -22.11
N TRP A 14 24.22 7.80 -22.50
CA TRP A 14 24.06 9.03 -21.72
C TRP A 14 22.59 9.39 -21.50
N ALA A 15 21.80 9.45 -22.56
CA ALA A 15 20.38 9.83 -22.49
C ALA A 15 19.57 8.89 -21.58
N VAL A 16 19.71 7.58 -21.76
CA VAL A 16 19.01 6.57 -20.95
C VAL A 16 19.45 6.64 -19.49
N SER A 17 20.75 6.81 -19.24
CA SER A 17 21.28 6.88 -17.87
C SER A 17 20.80 8.12 -17.14
N LEU A 18 20.84 9.28 -17.79
CA LEU A 18 20.33 10.54 -17.25
C LEU A 18 18.83 10.47 -16.99
N LEU A 19 18.07 9.85 -17.89
CA LEU A 19 16.64 9.60 -17.67
C LEU A 19 16.43 8.77 -16.39
N LEU A 20 17.06 7.59 -16.28
CA LEU A 20 16.87 6.71 -15.12
C LEU A 20 17.31 7.35 -13.78
N VAL A 21 18.40 8.12 -13.81
CA VAL A 21 18.87 8.90 -12.66
C VAL A 21 17.84 9.98 -12.30
N GLY A 22 17.36 10.73 -13.29
CA GLY A 22 16.32 11.75 -13.12
C GLY A 22 15.04 11.18 -12.52
N LEU A 23 14.55 10.06 -13.06
CA LEU A 23 13.37 9.36 -12.57
C LEU A 23 13.53 8.81 -11.13
N THR A 24 14.76 8.51 -10.71
CA THR A 24 15.06 8.07 -9.34
C THR A 24 15.12 9.24 -8.35
N ILE A 25 15.64 10.39 -8.79
CA ILE A 25 15.81 11.59 -7.94
C ILE A 25 14.50 12.35 -7.80
N LEU A 26 13.66 12.37 -8.83
CA LEU A 26 12.43 13.17 -8.89
C LEU A 26 11.49 12.96 -7.68
N PRO A 27 11.21 11.72 -7.22
CA PRO A 27 10.37 11.48 -6.03
C PRO A 27 10.98 11.93 -4.71
N LEU A 28 12.28 12.29 -4.66
CA LEU A 28 12.91 12.79 -3.43
C LEU A 28 12.39 14.17 -3.02
N SER A 29 11.77 14.92 -3.95
CA SER A 29 11.27 16.27 -3.73
C SER A 29 10.11 16.40 -2.73
N LYS A 30 9.61 15.29 -2.13
CA LYS A 30 8.41 15.19 -1.27
C LYS A 30 7.10 15.82 -1.82
N ARG A 31 7.12 16.44 -3.00
CA ARG A 31 5.96 17.09 -3.64
C ARG A 31 4.83 16.11 -3.98
N PRO A 32 3.55 16.50 -3.83
CA PRO A 32 2.39 15.62 -4.01
C PRO A 32 1.98 15.41 -5.48
N TRP A 33 2.70 16.01 -6.44
CA TRP A 33 2.32 15.92 -7.85
C TRP A 33 2.30 14.48 -8.36
N TRP A 34 1.18 14.07 -8.96
CA TRP A 34 0.95 12.67 -9.38
C TRP A 34 2.08 12.12 -10.28
N TRP A 35 2.57 12.91 -11.23
CA TRP A 35 3.61 12.48 -12.19
C TRP A 35 5.00 12.34 -11.54
N ILE A 36 5.23 13.02 -10.41
CA ILE A 36 6.41 12.81 -9.57
C ILE A 36 6.24 11.51 -8.77
N ARG A 37 5.08 11.34 -8.13
CA ARG A 37 4.77 10.17 -7.28
C ARG A 37 4.65 8.87 -8.06
N LEU A 38 4.30 8.92 -9.35
CA LEU A 38 4.28 7.75 -10.24
C LEU A 38 5.60 6.96 -10.20
N TRP A 39 6.73 7.65 -10.06
CA TRP A 39 8.05 7.02 -10.03
C TRP A 39 8.43 6.41 -8.68
N ASP A 40 7.57 6.53 -7.65
CA ASP A 40 7.67 5.71 -6.46
C ASP A 40 7.30 4.24 -6.73
N TYR A 41 6.52 3.95 -7.77
CA TYR A 41 6.02 2.59 -8.05
C TYR A 41 7.10 1.66 -8.63
N PRO A 42 7.74 1.96 -9.78
CA PRO A 42 8.55 1.00 -10.51
C PRO A 42 9.97 0.81 -9.97
N ARG A 43 10.17 0.72 -8.64
CA ARG A 43 11.52 0.66 -8.04
C ARG A 43 12.34 -0.53 -8.50
N LEU A 44 11.72 -1.70 -8.67
CA LEU A 44 12.41 -2.90 -9.17
C LEU A 44 12.85 -2.73 -10.63
N GLN A 45 11.98 -2.14 -11.45
CA GLN A 45 12.24 -1.87 -12.86
C GLN A 45 13.32 -0.79 -13.00
N LEU A 46 13.29 0.26 -12.16
CA LEU A 46 14.34 1.28 -12.10
C LEU A 46 15.67 0.67 -11.65
N ALA A 47 15.68 -0.18 -10.61
CA ALA A 47 16.90 -0.87 -10.19
C ALA A 47 17.48 -1.74 -11.31
N ALA A 48 16.64 -2.52 -12.00
CA ALA A 48 17.06 -3.34 -13.13
C ALA A 48 17.59 -2.48 -14.30
N GLY A 49 16.90 -1.40 -14.64
CA GLY A 49 17.34 -0.46 -15.68
C GLY A 49 18.67 0.20 -15.33
N LEU A 50 18.85 0.64 -14.07
CA LEU A 50 20.07 1.30 -13.60
C LEU A 50 21.27 0.36 -13.61
N ILE A 51 21.13 -0.90 -13.19
CA ILE A 51 22.25 -1.85 -13.22
C ILE A 51 22.62 -2.24 -14.65
N LEU A 52 21.63 -2.38 -15.55
CA LEU A 52 21.89 -2.60 -16.97
C LEU A 52 22.57 -1.38 -17.59
N ALA A 53 22.11 -0.16 -17.29
CA ALA A 53 22.74 1.08 -17.73
C ALA A 53 24.19 1.18 -17.25
N ALA A 54 24.48 0.87 -15.98
CA ALA A 54 25.83 0.83 -15.45
C ALA A 54 26.74 -0.17 -16.19
N ALA A 55 26.21 -1.35 -16.55
CA ALA A 55 26.93 -2.34 -17.34
C ALA A 55 27.25 -1.81 -18.75
N PHE A 56 26.29 -1.19 -19.44
CA PHE A 56 26.53 -0.57 -20.75
C PHE A 56 27.52 0.59 -20.66
N GLN A 57 27.44 1.43 -19.62
CA GLN A 57 28.41 2.51 -19.39
C GLN A 57 29.83 1.96 -19.23
N ALA A 58 30.02 0.81 -18.58
CA ALA A 58 31.35 0.22 -18.39
C ALA A 58 31.98 -0.28 -19.71
N VAL A 59 31.16 -0.61 -20.70
CA VAL A 59 31.61 -1.11 -22.02
C VAL A 59 31.74 0.01 -23.05
N VAL A 60 30.78 0.95 -23.08
CA VAL A 60 30.63 1.94 -24.15
C VAL A 60 31.29 3.28 -23.82
N LEU A 61 31.33 3.67 -22.54
CA LEU A 61 31.82 4.98 -22.12
C LEU A 61 33.25 4.88 -21.54
N PRO A 62 34.09 5.91 -21.76
CA PRO A 62 35.34 6.09 -21.03
C PRO A 62 35.18 5.99 -19.50
N TRP A 63 36.29 5.74 -18.80
CA TRP A 63 36.27 5.51 -17.34
C TRP A 63 36.47 6.76 -16.50
N GLY A 64 37.00 7.84 -17.07
CA GLY A 64 37.28 9.10 -16.37
C GLY A 64 36.25 10.19 -16.66
N GLY A 65 36.51 11.39 -16.15
CA GLY A 65 35.76 12.60 -16.52
C GLY A 65 34.28 12.56 -16.16
N ALA A 66 33.45 13.12 -17.04
CA ALA A 66 32.01 13.23 -16.85
C ALA A 66 31.33 11.85 -16.87
N GLU A 67 31.86 10.91 -17.63
CA GLU A 67 31.36 9.53 -17.75
C GLU A 67 31.55 8.77 -16.43
N GLY A 68 32.69 8.96 -15.77
CA GLY A 68 32.92 8.44 -14.42
C GLY A 68 31.92 8.98 -13.40
N ALA A 69 31.62 10.29 -13.46
CA ALA A 69 30.62 10.91 -12.60
C ALA A 69 29.20 10.37 -12.85
N LEU A 70 28.80 10.21 -14.12
CA LEU A 70 27.52 9.60 -14.48
C LEU A 70 27.41 8.16 -13.94
N ARG A 71 28.49 7.37 -14.04
CA ARG A 71 28.52 5.99 -13.54
C ARG A 71 28.36 5.92 -12.03
N ILE A 72 29.04 6.81 -11.29
CA ILE A 72 28.86 6.95 -9.84
C ILE A 72 27.41 7.32 -9.51
N ALA A 73 26.82 8.31 -10.20
CA ALA A 73 25.43 8.71 -9.99
C ALA A 73 24.45 7.56 -10.28
N THR A 74 24.70 6.79 -11.33
CA THR A 74 23.89 5.61 -11.72
C THR A 74 23.95 4.52 -10.65
N LEU A 75 25.16 4.19 -10.16
CA LEU A 75 25.35 3.20 -9.10
C LEU A 75 24.78 3.66 -7.75
N ALA A 76 24.88 4.94 -7.43
CA ALA A 76 24.25 5.53 -6.26
C ALA A 76 22.71 5.42 -6.33
N CYS A 77 22.11 5.74 -7.47
CA CYS A 77 20.68 5.56 -7.70
C CYS A 77 20.26 4.09 -7.61
N PHE A 78 21.05 3.17 -8.18
CA PHE A 78 20.80 1.73 -8.06
C PHE A 78 20.79 1.29 -6.59
N THR A 79 21.81 1.70 -5.84
CA THR A 79 21.95 1.41 -4.41
C THR A 79 20.77 1.97 -3.61
N TRP A 80 20.32 3.18 -3.95
CA TRP A 80 19.12 3.77 -3.36
C TRP A 80 17.86 2.93 -3.63
N GLN A 81 17.63 2.48 -4.87
CA GLN A 81 16.48 1.62 -5.17
C GLN A 81 16.54 0.29 -4.41
N VAL A 82 17.72 -0.34 -4.36
CA VAL A 82 17.94 -1.58 -3.58
C VAL A 82 17.68 -1.34 -2.09
N PHE A 83 18.20 -0.26 -1.52
CA PHE A 83 17.98 0.11 -0.12
C PHE A 83 16.49 0.25 0.22
N ARG A 84 15.70 0.85 -0.68
CA ARG A 84 14.25 1.01 -0.48
C ARG A 84 13.46 -0.28 -0.59
N ILE A 85 13.93 -1.24 -1.39
CA ILE A 85 13.28 -2.54 -1.58
C ILE A 85 13.73 -3.57 -0.54
N TRP A 86 14.94 -3.41 0.00
CA TRP A 86 15.58 -4.36 0.93
C TRP A 86 14.67 -4.83 2.09
N PRO A 87 13.90 -3.96 2.79
CA PRO A 87 12.97 -4.37 3.83
C PRO A 87 11.93 -5.40 3.41
N TYR A 88 11.54 -5.41 2.14
CA TYR A 88 10.50 -6.27 1.59
C TYR A 88 11.06 -7.54 0.95
N THR A 89 12.26 -7.96 1.38
CA THR A 89 12.88 -9.21 0.98
C THR A 89 12.90 -10.21 2.12
N ILE A 90 13.01 -11.50 1.81
CA ILE A 90 13.14 -12.58 2.82
C ILE A 90 14.46 -12.51 3.61
N LEU A 91 15.42 -11.69 3.15
CA LEU A 91 16.74 -11.54 3.76
C LEU A 91 16.76 -10.48 4.86
N HIS A 92 15.78 -9.57 4.87
CA HIS A 92 15.63 -8.60 5.95
C HIS A 92 15.08 -9.28 7.21
N ARG A 93 15.51 -8.80 8.38
CA ARG A 93 14.91 -9.18 9.66
C ARG A 93 13.40 -8.88 9.63
N ARG A 94 12.59 -9.82 10.12
CA ARG A 94 11.14 -9.60 10.23
C ARG A 94 10.86 -8.54 11.27
N GLN A 95 10.15 -7.48 10.88
CA GLN A 95 9.69 -6.43 11.80
C GLN A 95 8.68 -7.00 12.81
N VAL A 96 7.81 -7.90 12.34
CA VAL A 96 6.81 -8.59 13.15
C VAL A 96 7.19 -10.06 13.29
N PRO A 97 7.16 -10.65 14.50
CA PRO A 97 7.41 -12.08 14.66
C PRO A 97 6.31 -12.95 14.03
N GLY A 98 6.66 -14.19 13.69
CA GLY A 98 5.70 -15.19 13.23
C GLY A 98 5.00 -15.88 14.40
N ALA A 99 3.74 -16.30 14.22
CA ALA A 99 3.04 -17.14 15.19
C ALA A 99 3.41 -18.62 14.96
N LYS A 100 4.00 -19.28 15.96
CA LYS A 100 4.35 -20.72 15.88
C LYS A 100 3.13 -21.63 16.06
N GLN A 101 2.22 -21.24 16.96
CA GLN A 101 0.98 -21.96 17.28
C GLN A 101 -0.10 -20.90 17.57
N PRO A 102 -0.78 -20.38 16.53
CA PRO A 102 -1.80 -19.36 16.72
C PRO A 102 -2.99 -19.94 17.48
N ASP A 103 -3.38 -19.32 18.59
CA ASP A 103 -4.62 -19.65 19.30
C ASP A 103 -5.81 -19.15 18.46
N PRO A 104 -6.72 -20.03 17.99
CA PRO A 104 -7.89 -19.60 17.25
C PRO A 104 -8.75 -18.58 18.00
N ALA A 105 -8.74 -18.58 19.34
CA ALA A 105 -9.51 -17.64 20.15
C ALA A 105 -9.01 -16.19 20.05
N GLU A 106 -7.69 -16.01 19.88
CA GLU A 106 -6.99 -14.72 19.73
C GLU A 106 -6.66 -14.40 18.26
N SER A 107 -7.06 -15.26 17.33
CA SER A 107 -6.76 -15.11 15.90
C SER A 107 -7.90 -14.48 15.12
N ILE A 108 -7.52 -13.69 14.12
CA ILE A 108 -8.40 -13.09 13.13
C ILE A 108 -7.78 -13.26 11.73
N THR A 109 -8.55 -13.83 10.80
CA THR A 109 -8.17 -13.89 9.39
C THR A 109 -8.94 -12.85 8.59
N ILE A 110 -8.21 -11.97 7.89
CA ILE A 110 -8.77 -10.88 7.09
C ILE A 110 -8.43 -11.13 5.62
N LEU A 111 -9.43 -11.01 4.76
CA LEU A 111 -9.29 -10.97 3.31
C LEU A 111 -9.66 -9.58 2.81
N VAL A 112 -8.78 -8.96 2.03
CA VAL A 112 -9.01 -7.68 1.35
C VAL A 112 -8.99 -7.92 -0.15
N ALA A 113 -10.00 -7.41 -0.85
CA ALA A 113 -10.15 -7.57 -2.29
C ALA A 113 -10.70 -6.28 -2.93
N ASN A 114 -9.88 -5.57 -3.70
CA ASN A 114 -10.39 -4.61 -4.67
C ASN A 114 -11.03 -5.39 -5.84
N VAL A 115 -12.32 -5.23 -6.05
CA VAL A 115 -13.06 -6.11 -6.97
C VAL A 115 -12.94 -5.70 -8.44
N LEU A 116 -12.43 -4.48 -8.71
CA LEU A 116 -12.59 -3.74 -9.96
C LEU A 116 -14.08 -3.55 -10.30
N GLN A 117 -14.63 -2.34 -10.17
CA GLN A 117 -16.10 -2.15 -10.20
C GLN A 117 -16.80 -2.81 -11.42
N ASP A 118 -16.20 -2.71 -12.61
CA ASP A 118 -16.76 -3.24 -13.86
C ASP A 118 -16.55 -4.75 -14.07
N ASN A 119 -15.78 -5.42 -13.20
CA ASN A 119 -15.56 -6.86 -13.27
C ASN A 119 -16.83 -7.63 -12.92
N SER A 120 -17.21 -8.59 -13.77
CA SER A 120 -18.41 -9.40 -13.58
C SER A 120 -18.16 -10.80 -13.00
N ARG A 121 -16.94 -11.11 -12.53
CA ARG A 121 -16.51 -12.45 -12.09
C ARG A 121 -16.71 -12.73 -10.59
N ALA A 122 -17.83 -12.28 -10.02
CA ALA A 122 -18.12 -12.46 -8.59
C ALA A 122 -18.10 -13.93 -8.12
N GLY A 123 -18.46 -14.89 -8.98
CA GLY A 123 -18.41 -16.32 -8.67
C GLY A 123 -17.00 -16.83 -8.34
N ASP A 124 -15.97 -16.26 -8.96
CA ASP A 124 -14.57 -16.63 -8.70
C ASP A 124 -14.09 -16.09 -7.37
N LEU A 125 -14.44 -14.84 -7.05
CA LEU A 125 -14.18 -14.24 -5.73
C LEU A 125 -14.90 -15.01 -4.62
N LEU A 126 -16.19 -15.34 -4.78
CA LEU A 126 -16.94 -16.14 -3.82
C LEU A 126 -16.33 -17.54 -3.61
N SER A 127 -15.84 -18.16 -4.68
CA SER A 127 -15.16 -19.46 -4.60
C SER A 127 -13.82 -19.35 -3.86
N LEU A 128 -13.10 -18.25 -4.06
CA LEU A 128 -11.84 -17.95 -3.39
C LEU A 128 -12.05 -17.68 -1.90
N ILE A 129 -13.06 -16.87 -1.54
CA ILE A 129 -13.48 -16.63 -0.16
C ILE A 129 -13.84 -17.96 0.53
N ARG A 130 -14.65 -18.81 -0.12
CA ARG A 130 -15.01 -20.15 0.42
C ARG A 130 -13.80 -21.05 0.67
N ARG A 131 -12.78 -21.01 -0.18
CA ARG A 131 -11.54 -21.79 0.00
C ARG A 131 -10.65 -21.25 1.11
N VAL A 132 -10.61 -19.93 1.27
CA VAL A 132 -9.78 -19.26 2.28
C VAL A 132 -10.42 -19.29 3.66
N ASP A 133 -11.74 -19.24 3.72
CA ASP A 133 -12.57 -19.18 4.94
C ASP A 133 -12.15 -18.07 5.93
N PRO A 134 -12.06 -16.80 5.50
CA PRO A 134 -11.63 -15.70 6.37
C PRO A 134 -12.67 -15.38 7.45
N ASP A 135 -12.25 -14.69 8.51
CA ASP A 135 -13.16 -14.19 9.55
C ASP A 135 -13.82 -12.87 9.16
N VAL A 136 -13.06 -12.03 8.44
CA VAL A 136 -13.46 -10.70 7.97
C VAL A 136 -13.11 -10.59 6.48
N ILE A 137 -14.03 -10.04 5.70
CA ILE A 137 -13.92 -9.83 4.27
C ILE A 137 -14.16 -8.34 4.01
N LEU A 138 -13.16 -7.68 3.46
CA LEU A 138 -13.24 -6.31 2.96
C LEU A 138 -13.25 -6.37 1.43
N THR A 139 -14.29 -5.85 0.81
CA THR A 139 -14.34 -5.64 -0.65
C THR A 139 -14.42 -4.16 -0.98
N LEU A 140 -13.57 -3.71 -1.89
CA LEU A 140 -13.44 -2.33 -2.36
C LEU A 140 -13.92 -2.23 -3.81
N GLU A 141 -14.19 -1.03 -4.28
CA GLU A 141 -14.79 -0.74 -5.60
C GLU A 141 -16.12 -1.43 -5.87
N THR A 142 -16.94 -1.59 -4.84
CA THR A 142 -18.21 -2.31 -4.97
C THR A 142 -19.38 -1.38 -5.24
N ASN A 143 -20.20 -1.73 -6.22
CA ASN A 143 -21.46 -1.04 -6.52
C ASN A 143 -22.69 -1.90 -6.23
N GLY A 144 -23.88 -1.46 -6.66
CA GLY A 144 -25.13 -2.20 -6.40
C GLY A 144 -25.14 -3.61 -6.99
N TRP A 145 -24.48 -3.82 -8.14
CA TRP A 145 -24.34 -5.16 -8.73
C TRP A 145 -23.49 -6.07 -7.83
N TRP A 146 -22.33 -5.58 -7.37
CA TRP A 146 -21.47 -6.32 -6.46
C TRP A 146 -22.15 -6.63 -5.12
N GLU A 147 -22.93 -5.70 -4.55
CA GLU A 147 -23.70 -5.96 -3.34
C GLU A 147 -24.67 -7.14 -3.55
N ALA A 148 -25.40 -7.15 -4.67
CA ALA A 148 -26.32 -8.25 -4.99
C ALA A 148 -25.60 -9.59 -5.13
N GLN A 149 -24.43 -9.63 -5.78
CA GLN A 149 -23.65 -10.85 -5.96
C GLN A 149 -23.01 -11.35 -4.66
N LEU A 150 -22.59 -10.45 -3.77
CA LEU A 150 -21.91 -10.78 -2.52
C LEU A 150 -22.86 -11.02 -1.35
N ARG A 151 -24.15 -10.66 -1.50
CA ARG A 151 -25.21 -10.88 -0.49
C ARG A 151 -25.25 -12.30 0.11
N PRO A 152 -24.98 -13.41 -0.61
CA PRO A 152 -24.91 -14.74 -0.01
C PRO A 152 -23.86 -14.88 1.12
N LEU A 153 -22.85 -14.01 1.19
CA LEU A 153 -21.88 -13.99 2.29
C LEU A 153 -22.54 -13.70 3.64
N LEU A 154 -23.69 -13.04 3.69
CA LEU A 154 -24.42 -12.75 4.93
C LEU A 154 -24.84 -14.02 5.69
N GLU A 155 -24.95 -15.17 5.01
CA GLU A 155 -25.25 -16.45 5.65
C GLU A 155 -24.10 -16.93 6.56
N THR A 156 -22.86 -16.64 6.19
CA THR A 156 -21.64 -17.07 6.90
C THR A 156 -20.96 -15.93 7.66
N HIS A 157 -21.19 -14.69 7.25
CA HIS A 157 -20.60 -13.46 7.79
C HIS A 157 -21.73 -12.45 8.08
N PRO A 158 -22.59 -12.73 9.09
CA PRO A 158 -23.84 -12.00 9.31
C PRO A 158 -23.64 -10.56 9.83
N PHE A 159 -22.45 -10.21 10.33
CA PHE A 159 -22.15 -8.85 10.75
C PHE A 159 -21.56 -8.09 9.57
N ALA A 160 -22.33 -7.20 8.97
CA ALA A 160 -21.90 -6.49 7.77
C ALA A 160 -22.16 -4.99 7.80
N VAL A 161 -21.33 -4.25 7.07
CA VAL A 161 -21.53 -2.85 6.68
C VAL A 161 -21.46 -2.83 5.16
N LEU A 162 -22.58 -2.49 4.52
CA LEU A 162 -22.67 -2.45 3.06
C LEU A 162 -22.88 -0.99 2.63
N HIS A 163 -21.94 -0.46 1.86
CA HIS A 163 -21.98 0.89 1.32
C HIS A 163 -21.56 0.89 -0.15
N PRO A 164 -22.40 0.35 -1.06
CA PRO A 164 -22.09 0.37 -2.48
C PRO A 164 -22.20 1.78 -3.05
N LEU A 165 -21.31 2.12 -3.98
CA LEU A 165 -21.33 3.37 -4.71
C LEU A 165 -21.05 3.08 -6.20
N GLU A 166 -21.56 3.92 -7.09
CA GLU A 166 -21.34 3.79 -8.54
C GLU A 166 -20.10 4.58 -9.02
N ASN A 167 -19.30 5.10 -8.09
CA ASN A 167 -18.16 5.99 -8.35
C ASN A 167 -16.80 5.33 -8.08
N THR A 168 -16.71 4.00 -8.10
CA THR A 168 -15.51 3.19 -7.76
C THR A 168 -15.06 3.24 -6.30
N TYR A 169 -15.70 4.01 -5.42
CA TYR A 169 -15.30 4.07 -3.99
C TYR A 169 -16.19 3.26 -3.05
N GLY A 170 -17.15 2.50 -3.58
CA GLY A 170 -18.03 1.72 -2.73
C GLY A 170 -17.28 0.63 -1.98
N ILE A 171 -17.73 0.35 -0.75
CA ILE A 171 -17.01 -0.47 0.22
C ILE A 171 -17.97 -1.38 0.98
N HIS A 172 -17.61 -2.65 1.11
CA HIS A 172 -18.31 -3.59 1.99
C HIS A 172 -17.36 -4.23 3.01
N LEU A 173 -17.86 -4.39 4.22
CA LEU A 173 -17.23 -5.16 5.28
C LEU A 173 -18.18 -6.28 5.69
N PHE A 174 -17.79 -7.54 5.50
CA PHE A 174 -18.51 -8.71 6.03
C PHE A 174 -17.66 -9.36 7.12
N SER A 175 -18.29 -9.80 8.22
CA SER A 175 -17.61 -10.42 9.33
C SER A 175 -18.44 -11.53 9.97
N ARG A 176 -17.80 -12.64 10.29
CA ARG A 176 -18.39 -13.67 11.18
C ARG A 176 -18.23 -13.31 12.65
N LEU A 177 -17.24 -12.47 12.96
CA LEU A 177 -16.99 -11.94 14.29
C LEU A 177 -17.89 -10.72 14.53
N ARG A 178 -18.37 -10.54 15.76
CA ARG A 178 -19.31 -9.46 16.08
C ARG A 178 -18.63 -8.11 15.91
N LEU A 179 -19.22 -7.25 15.07
CA LEU A 179 -18.84 -5.84 14.94
C LEU A 179 -19.57 -4.99 15.99
N ARG A 180 -18.87 -4.02 16.57
CA ARG A 180 -19.43 -2.96 17.42
C ARG A 180 -19.05 -1.60 16.88
N ASP A 181 -19.91 -0.62 17.10
CA ASP A 181 -19.66 0.80 16.77
C ASP A 181 -19.24 0.98 15.31
N ALA A 182 -19.80 0.14 14.43
CA ALA A 182 -19.48 0.14 13.01
C ALA A 182 -20.10 1.37 12.34
N VAL A 183 -19.27 2.15 11.66
CA VAL A 183 -19.66 3.42 11.06
C VAL A 183 -18.90 3.65 9.76
N VAL A 184 -19.62 4.11 8.74
CA VAL A 184 -19.03 4.64 7.51
C VAL A 184 -18.66 6.10 7.74
N ARG A 185 -17.46 6.52 7.36
CA ARG A 185 -16.94 7.88 7.54
C ARG A 185 -16.35 8.39 6.24
N GLU A 186 -16.74 9.58 5.84
CA GLU A 186 -16.04 10.39 4.84
C GLU A 186 -15.12 11.35 5.61
N ARG A 187 -13.80 11.16 5.52
CA ARG A 187 -12.84 11.84 6.41
C ARG A 187 -12.30 13.14 5.86
N VAL A 188 -11.99 13.15 4.57
CA VAL A 188 -11.33 14.26 3.88
C VAL A 188 -12.18 14.66 2.69
N THR A 189 -12.34 13.73 1.76
CA THR A 189 -13.08 13.94 0.52
C THR A 189 -14.48 13.37 0.63
N LYS A 190 -15.45 14.11 0.11
CA LYS A 190 -16.85 13.69 0.05
C LYS A 190 -16.99 12.52 -0.91
N ASP A 191 -17.91 11.59 -0.62
CA ASP A 191 -18.21 10.43 -1.46
C ASP A 191 -17.04 9.42 -1.61
N ILE A 192 -15.98 9.57 -0.79
CA ILE A 192 -14.90 8.60 -0.57
C ILE A 192 -15.03 8.05 0.86
N PRO A 193 -15.68 6.89 1.04
CA PRO A 193 -15.97 6.32 2.35
C PRO A 193 -14.81 5.49 2.90
N SER A 194 -14.69 5.53 4.23
CA SER A 194 -13.93 4.57 5.04
C SER A 194 -14.87 3.87 6.02
N ILE A 195 -14.49 2.68 6.51
CA ILE A 195 -15.24 1.99 7.58
C ILE A 195 -14.38 1.96 8.84
N PHE A 196 -14.95 2.39 9.96
CA PHE A 196 -14.45 2.05 11.29
C PHE A 196 -15.37 1.03 11.94
N ALA A 197 -14.81 -0.02 12.56
CA ALA A 197 -15.56 -0.94 13.39
C ALA A 197 -14.68 -1.53 14.49
N ARG A 198 -15.29 -1.98 15.59
CA ARG A 198 -14.61 -2.79 16.61
C ARG A 198 -14.96 -4.25 16.43
N VAL A 199 -14.00 -5.07 16.05
CA VAL A 199 -14.17 -6.51 15.90
C VAL A 199 -13.98 -7.16 17.26
N ARG A 200 -14.98 -7.94 17.70
CA ARG A 200 -14.86 -8.76 18.92
C ARG A 200 -14.32 -10.14 18.55
N LEU A 201 -13.07 -10.41 18.91
CA LEU A 201 -12.44 -11.72 18.78
C LEU A 201 -13.22 -12.79 19.57
N ARG A 202 -12.94 -14.06 19.26
CA ARG A 202 -13.58 -15.21 19.92
C ARG A 202 -13.29 -15.24 21.43
N SER A 203 -12.11 -14.77 21.85
CA SER A 203 -11.76 -14.58 23.27
C SER A 203 -12.55 -13.45 23.96
N GLY A 204 -13.28 -12.63 23.20
CA GLY A 204 -14.02 -11.46 23.72
C GLY A 204 -13.24 -10.15 23.62
N ARG A 205 -11.95 -10.19 23.27
CA ARG A 205 -11.12 -9.00 23.04
C ARG A 205 -11.68 -8.14 21.91
N LEU A 206 -11.63 -6.82 22.10
CA LEU A 206 -11.96 -5.86 21.05
C LEU A 206 -10.68 -5.42 20.33
N VAL A 207 -10.75 -5.43 19.01
CA VAL A 207 -9.73 -4.94 18.08
C VAL A 207 -10.38 -3.87 17.22
N ASP A 208 -9.76 -2.70 17.13
CA ASP A 208 -10.22 -1.65 16.22
C ASP A 208 -9.80 -2.00 14.79
N LEU A 209 -10.72 -1.79 13.85
CA LEU A 209 -10.52 -2.06 12.42
C LEU A 209 -10.86 -0.80 11.64
N HIS A 210 -9.88 -0.26 10.92
CA HIS A 210 -10.05 0.83 9.95
C HIS A 210 -9.90 0.26 8.54
N CYS A 211 -10.93 0.39 7.73
CA CYS A 211 -10.93 0.00 6.32
C CYS A 211 -10.87 1.27 5.46
N LEU A 212 -9.84 1.40 4.64
CA LEU A 212 -9.57 2.61 3.84
C LEU A 212 -9.52 2.26 2.35
N HIS A 213 -9.95 3.20 1.51
CA HIS A 213 -9.72 3.16 0.07
C HIS A 213 -9.61 4.59 -0.48
N PRO A 214 -8.51 5.30 -0.12
CA PRO A 214 -8.32 6.67 -0.51
C PRO A 214 -8.03 6.78 -2.01
N GLU A 215 -8.19 7.97 -2.55
CA GLU A 215 -8.04 8.24 -3.98
C GLU A 215 -6.66 7.84 -4.55
N PRO A 216 -6.58 7.19 -5.72
CA PRO A 216 -5.32 6.95 -6.39
C PRO A 216 -4.68 8.23 -6.95
N PRO A 217 -3.35 8.25 -7.15
CA PRO A 217 -2.74 9.26 -7.99
C PRO A 217 -3.28 9.14 -9.43
N GLN A 218 -3.96 10.17 -9.92
CA GLN A 218 -4.50 10.20 -11.29
C GLN A 218 -4.04 11.44 -12.04
N ILE A 219 -4.17 11.41 -13.38
CA ILE A 219 -3.85 12.56 -14.23
C ILE A 219 -4.76 13.72 -13.83
N GLY A 220 -4.17 14.77 -13.25
CA GLY A 220 -4.90 15.97 -12.82
C GLY A 220 -5.26 16.01 -11.33
N ASN A 221 -5.14 14.89 -10.61
CA ASN A 221 -5.44 14.79 -9.18
C ASN A 221 -4.17 14.45 -8.39
N ASP A 222 -3.76 15.38 -7.52
CA ASP A 222 -2.60 15.20 -6.65
C ASP A 222 -2.91 14.30 -5.46
N VAL A 223 -1.89 13.74 -4.80
CA VAL A 223 -2.08 12.77 -3.71
C VAL A 223 -2.41 13.40 -2.34
N ALA A 224 -2.71 14.69 -2.29
CA ALA A 224 -2.83 15.44 -1.04
C ALA A 224 -3.99 14.94 -0.15
N GLU A 225 -5.17 14.72 -0.74
CA GLU A 225 -6.35 14.23 -0.03
C GLU A 225 -6.12 12.82 0.54
N ARG A 226 -5.58 11.93 -0.29
CA ARG A 226 -5.15 10.57 0.07
C ARG A 226 -4.16 10.57 1.24
N ASP A 227 -3.11 11.40 1.14
CA ASP A 227 -2.10 11.54 2.18
C ASP A 227 -2.72 12.05 3.50
N ALA A 228 -3.61 13.05 3.44
CA ALA A 228 -4.28 13.59 4.62
C ALA A 228 -5.18 12.56 5.31
N GLU A 229 -5.92 11.76 4.56
CA GLU A 229 -6.78 10.72 5.15
C GLU A 229 -5.96 9.69 5.92
N LEU A 230 -4.87 9.20 5.31
CA LEU A 230 -3.99 8.22 5.93
C LEU A 230 -3.36 8.77 7.22
N LEU A 231 -2.90 10.02 7.21
CA LEU A 231 -2.28 10.67 8.38
C LEU A 231 -3.28 10.99 9.50
N LEU A 232 -4.53 11.33 9.16
CA LEU A 232 -5.60 11.48 10.15
C LEU A 232 -5.90 10.15 10.87
N VAL A 233 -5.89 9.04 10.13
CA VAL A 233 -6.02 7.71 10.73
C VAL A 233 -4.81 7.40 11.61
N ALA A 234 -3.59 7.74 11.19
CA ALA A 234 -2.39 7.53 12.00
C ALA A 234 -2.51 8.19 13.38
N ARG A 235 -2.94 9.46 13.43
CA ARG A 235 -3.16 10.20 14.67
C ARG A 235 -4.27 9.61 15.54
N GLU A 236 -5.38 9.17 14.93
CA GLU A 236 -6.46 8.50 15.66
C GLU A 236 -5.99 7.18 16.30
N VAL A 237 -5.14 6.43 15.61
CA VAL A 237 -4.55 5.19 16.12
C VAL A 237 -3.56 5.49 17.26
N ALA A 238 -2.65 6.44 17.07
CA ALA A 238 -1.65 6.80 18.08
C ALA A 238 -2.29 7.29 19.40
N ALA A 239 -3.42 8.01 19.30
CA ALA A 239 -4.18 8.48 20.46
C ALA A 239 -4.99 7.39 21.17
N ASN A 240 -5.00 6.15 20.67
CA ASN A 240 -5.91 5.10 21.10
C ASN A 240 -5.16 3.83 21.54
N PRO A 241 -5.26 3.43 22.82
CA PRO A 241 -4.48 2.31 23.34
C PRO A 241 -4.99 0.93 22.90
N ARG A 242 -6.11 0.81 22.17
CA ARG A 242 -6.65 -0.49 21.75
C ARG A 242 -5.83 -1.11 20.61
N PRO A 243 -5.67 -2.45 20.57
CA PRO A 243 -5.05 -3.11 19.43
C PRO A 243 -5.81 -2.76 18.16
N THR A 244 -5.09 -2.31 17.14
CA THR A 244 -5.68 -1.77 15.92
C THR A 244 -5.13 -2.48 14.68
N ILE A 245 -6.00 -2.61 13.68
CA ILE A 245 -5.69 -3.07 12.33
C ILE A 245 -6.19 -2.01 11.35
N VAL A 246 -5.37 -1.65 10.38
CA VAL A 246 -5.72 -0.75 9.27
C VAL A 246 -5.51 -1.51 7.97
N CYS A 247 -6.55 -1.64 7.15
CA CYS A 247 -6.47 -2.42 5.91
C CYS A 247 -7.25 -1.81 4.75
N GLY A 248 -6.85 -2.17 3.54
CA GLY A 248 -7.49 -1.73 2.31
C GLY A 248 -6.49 -1.47 1.20
N ASP A 249 -6.98 -1.01 0.06
CA ASP A 249 -6.16 -0.53 -1.05
C ASP A 249 -5.86 0.95 -0.81
N LEU A 250 -4.61 1.23 -0.43
CA LEU A 250 -4.20 2.59 -0.11
C LEU A 250 -3.74 3.39 -1.33
N ASN A 251 -3.79 2.78 -2.52
CA ASN A 251 -3.28 3.36 -3.76
C ASN A 251 -1.87 3.96 -3.60
N ASP A 252 -1.06 3.29 -2.80
CA ASP A 252 0.30 3.70 -2.48
C ASP A 252 1.15 2.48 -2.21
N VAL A 253 2.43 2.58 -2.55
CA VAL A 253 3.38 1.46 -2.41
C VAL A 253 3.96 1.41 -1.01
N ALA A 254 4.26 0.20 -0.52
CA ALA A 254 4.79 -0.04 0.83
C ALA A 254 6.00 0.82 1.21
N TRP A 255 6.87 1.10 0.24
CA TRP A 255 8.08 1.89 0.41
C TRP A 255 7.90 3.38 0.09
N SER A 256 6.69 3.91 -0.04
CA SER A 256 6.49 5.33 -0.30
C SER A 256 6.95 6.18 0.89
N HIS A 257 6.98 7.50 0.72
CA HIS A 257 7.25 8.38 1.85
C HIS A 257 6.07 8.41 2.83
N THR A 258 4.85 8.64 2.32
CA THR A 258 3.62 8.73 3.12
C THR A 258 3.34 7.46 3.90
N THR A 259 3.52 6.27 3.31
CA THR A 259 3.33 4.99 4.01
C THR A 259 4.32 4.82 5.18
N ARG A 260 5.56 5.29 5.04
CA ARG A 260 6.53 5.24 6.15
C ARG A 260 6.21 6.29 7.22
N LEU A 261 5.76 7.48 6.83
CA LEU A 261 5.32 8.52 7.76
C LEU A 261 4.11 8.03 8.57
N PHE A 262 3.13 7.39 7.90
CA PHE A 262 2.01 6.72 8.55
C PHE A 262 2.45 5.72 9.62
N GLN A 263 3.42 4.85 9.31
CA GLN A 263 3.93 3.87 10.28
C GLN A 263 4.62 4.53 11.48
N ARG A 264 5.44 5.57 11.27
CA ARG A 264 6.11 6.31 12.35
C ARG A 264 5.13 7.02 13.26
N LEU A 265 4.09 7.65 12.70
CA LEU A 265 3.07 8.36 13.46
C LEU A 265 2.12 7.41 14.20
N SER A 266 1.68 6.32 13.55
CA SER A 266 0.70 5.39 14.11
C SER A 266 1.31 4.32 15.02
N GLY A 267 2.61 4.03 14.88
CA GLY A 267 3.27 2.88 15.49
C GLY A 267 2.81 1.52 14.91
N LEU A 268 2.01 1.50 13.84
CA LEU A 268 1.59 0.26 13.20
C LEU A 268 2.70 -0.32 12.33
N LEU A 269 2.71 -1.64 12.21
CA LEU A 269 3.76 -2.42 11.54
C LEU A 269 3.27 -2.96 10.19
N ASP A 270 4.18 -3.06 9.22
CA ASP A 270 3.93 -3.71 7.94
C ASP A 270 4.28 -5.21 8.03
N PRO A 271 3.32 -6.13 7.87
CA PRO A 271 3.58 -7.56 7.96
C PRO A 271 4.51 -8.07 6.86
N ARG A 272 4.67 -7.32 5.75
CA ARG A 272 5.52 -7.66 4.60
C ARG A 272 7.01 -7.54 4.91
N VAL A 273 7.41 -6.70 5.86
CA VAL A 273 8.82 -6.46 6.19
C VAL A 273 9.48 -7.75 6.69
N GLY A 274 10.55 -8.17 6.01
CA GLY A 274 11.26 -9.44 6.20
C GLY A 274 10.52 -10.69 5.68
N ARG A 275 9.48 -10.53 4.85
CA ARG A 275 8.70 -11.63 4.28
C ARG A 275 8.59 -11.62 2.75
N GLY A 276 8.56 -10.44 2.12
CA GLY A 276 8.41 -10.34 0.68
C GLY A 276 7.64 -9.09 0.26
N LEU A 277 7.45 -8.93 -1.05
CA LEU A 277 6.74 -7.77 -1.61
C LEU A 277 5.22 -7.90 -1.53
N PHE A 278 4.69 -9.12 -1.67
CA PHE A 278 3.24 -9.37 -1.77
C PHE A 278 2.52 -8.43 -2.75
N PRO A 279 2.93 -8.39 -4.02
CA PRO A 279 2.38 -7.43 -4.96
C PRO A 279 0.95 -7.84 -5.36
N THR A 280 0.03 -6.90 -5.25
CA THR A 280 -1.40 -7.11 -5.51
C THR A 280 -1.89 -6.49 -6.81
N PHE A 281 -1.21 -5.47 -7.34
CA PHE A 281 -1.59 -4.76 -8.57
C PHE A 281 -0.36 -4.51 -9.46
N HIS A 282 -0.35 -4.69 -10.78
CA HIS A 282 -1.47 -5.06 -11.64
C HIS A 282 -1.48 -6.58 -11.90
N ALA A 283 -2.60 -7.25 -11.66
CA ALA A 283 -2.72 -8.70 -11.72
C ALA A 283 -2.41 -9.25 -13.12
N GLU A 284 -2.81 -8.53 -14.16
CA GLU A 284 -2.59 -8.87 -15.57
C GLU A 284 -1.17 -8.61 -16.10
N HIS A 285 -0.39 -7.74 -15.44
CA HIS A 285 0.93 -7.33 -15.92
C HIS A 285 2.04 -7.86 -15.01
N TRP A 286 2.50 -9.08 -15.28
CA TRP A 286 3.50 -9.75 -14.42
C TRP A 286 4.81 -8.95 -14.21
N PHE A 287 5.19 -8.11 -15.17
CA PHE A 287 6.40 -7.27 -15.11
C PHE A 287 6.18 -5.92 -14.41
N ALA A 288 4.94 -5.59 -14.06
CA ALA A 288 4.51 -4.32 -13.47
C ALA A 288 3.56 -4.59 -12.27
N ARG A 289 4.09 -5.28 -11.26
CA ARG A 289 3.36 -5.60 -10.03
C ARG A 289 3.95 -4.89 -8.81
N TRP A 290 3.06 -4.41 -7.95
CA TRP A 290 3.24 -3.49 -6.85
C TRP A 290 2.28 -3.83 -5.70
N PRO A 291 2.67 -3.59 -4.44
CA PRO A 291 1.85 -3.90 -3.27
C PRO A 291 1.00 -2.70 -2.83
N LEU A 292 -0.21 -2.58 -3.39
CA LEU A 292 -1.11 -1.46 -3.09
C LEU A 292 -2.11 -1.78 -1.98
N ASP A 293 -2.44 -3.06 -1.77
CA ASP A 293 -3.36 -3.50 -0.72
C ASP A 293 -2.60 -3.80 0.57
N HIS A 294 -2.82 -2.99 1.61
CA HIS A 294 -2.13 -3.05 2.90
C HIS A 294 -2.97 -3.68 3.99
N VAL A 295 -2.29 -4.29 4.95
CA VAL A 295 -2.84 -4.63 6.26
C VAL A 295 -1.80 -4.26 7.32
N PHE A 296 -1.82 -3.01 7.78
CA PHE A 296 -1.02 -2.59 8.93
C PHE A 296 -1.68 -3.05 10.22
N HIS A 297 -0.87 -3.37 11.22
CA HIS A 297 -1.40 -3.81 12.50
C HIS A 297 -0.51 -3.42 13.67
N ASP A 298 -1.11 -3.39 14.85
CA ASP A 298 -0.45 -3.11 16.10
C ASP A 298 0.66 -4.14 16.43
N ALA A 299 1.68 -3.72 17.17
CA ALA A 299 2.80 -4.56 17.61
C ALA A 299 2.39 -5.74 18.52
N ARG A 300 1.19 -5.71 19.10
CA ARG A 300 0.58 -6.80 19.88
C ARG A 300 0.01 -7.92 19.00
N PHE A 301 0.30 -7.96 17.71
CA PHE A 301 -0.06 -9.07 16.83
C PHE A 301 1.19 -9.79 16.30
N ARG A 302 1.07 -11.12 16.20
CA ARG A 302 1.98 -11.96 15.41
C ARG A 302 1.33 -12.32 14.08
N VAL A 303 2.14 -12.49 13.04
CA VAL A 303 1.66 -12.96 11.73
C VAL A 303 1.69 -14.49 11.67
N ALA A 304 0.52 -15.12 11.61
CA ALA A 304 0.37 -16.56 11.40
C ALA A 304 0.43 -16.94 9.91
N GLY A 305 -0.05 -16.06 9.04
CA GLY A 305 0.00 -16.27 7.59
C GLY A 305 -0.21 -14.95 6.85
N LEU A 306 0.46 -14.81 5.71
CA LEU A 306 0.28 -13.69 4.78
C LEU A 306 0.45 -14.25 3.37
N ARG A 307 -0.53 -14.01 2.49
CA ARG A 307 -0.50 -14.52 1.11
C ARG A 307 -1.30 -13.62 0.17
N VAL A 308 -0.78 -13.45 -1.05
CA VAL A 308 -1.55 -12.98 -2.20
C VAL A 308 -2.29 -14.18 -2.78
N LEU A 309 -3.57 -14.03 -3.07
CA LEU A 309 -4.45 -15.10 -3.53
C LEU A 309 -4.47 -15.18 -5.07
N PRO A 310 -4.94 -16.30 -5.66
CA PRO A 310 -5.03 -16.43 -7.11
C PRO A 310 -5.91 -15.35 -7.77
N HIS A 311 -5.61 -15.04 -9.04
CA HIS A 311 -6.39 -14.10 -9.85
C HIS A 311 -7.85 -14.51 -9.96
N TYR A 312 -8.78 -13.56 -9.79
CA TYR A 312 -10.23 -13.78 -9.89
C TYR A 312 -10.94 -12.84 -10.89
N GLY A 313 -10.19 -12.13 -11.74
CA GLY A 313 -10.72 -11.25 -12.77
C GLY A 313 -10.63 -9.75 -12.50
N SER A 314 -10.20 -9.35 -11.29
CA SER A 314 -9.83 -7.97 -10.98
C SER A 314 -8.38 -7.71 -11.42
N ASP A 315 -8.07 -6.45 -11.73
CA ASP A 315 -6.70 -5.95 -11.87
C ASP A 315 -5.92 -5.99 -10.54
N HIS A 316 -6.60 -6.24 -9.42
CA HIS A 316 -6.01 -6.60 -8.14
C HIS A 316 -6.10 -8.11 -7.85
N PHE A 317 -5.06 -8.62 -7.19
CA PHE A 317 -5.15 -9.85 -6.42
C PHE A 317 -5.66 -9.54 -5.01
N ALA A 318 -6.46 -10.45 -4.45
CA ALA A 318 -6.86 -10.35 -3.05
C ALA A 318 -5.68 -10.72 -2.15
N ILE A 319 -5.53 -10.00 -1.04
CA ILE A 319 -4.55 -10.32 0.00
C ILE A 319 -5.25 -10.91 1.22
N CYS A 320 -4.65 -11.95 1.80
CA CYS A 320 -5.16 -12.60 2.99
C CYS A 320 -4.08 -12.68 4.05
N ILE A 321 -4.43 -12.30 5.27
CA ILE A 321 -3.56 -12.33 6.44
C ILE A 321 -4.29 -12.95 7.63
N THR A 322 -3.56 -13.74 8.40
CA THR A 322 -4.00 -14.24 9.71
C THR A 322 -3.11 -13.62 10.77
N LEU A 323 -3.73 -12.84 11.65
CA LEU A 323 -3.08 -12.21 12.79
C LEU A 323 -3.51 -12.92 14.07
N CYS A 324 -2.57 -13.14 14.98
CA CYS A 324 -2.82 -13.68 16.31
C CYS A 324 -2.44 -12.61 17.33
N HIS A 325 -3.40 -12.17 18.13
CA HIS A 325 -3.11 -11.22 19.20
C HIS A 325 -2.24 -11.90 20.27
N ASP A 326 -1.11 -11.29 20.59
CA ASP A 326 -0.17 -11.69 21.64
C ASP A 326 0.49 -10.43 22.24
N PRO A 327 0.12 -10.01 23.46
CA PRO A 327 0.74 -8.87 24.13
C PRO A 327 2.26 -8.99 24.28
N ALA A 328 2.80 -10.21 24.37
CA ALA A 328 4.23 -10.43 24.51
C ALA A 328 5.00 -10.09 23.22
N ALA A 329 4.33 -10.06 22.06
CA ALA A 329 4.95 -9.68 20.79
C ALA A 329 5.48 -8.23 20.78
N LEU A 330 4.92 -7.37 21.62
CA LEU A 330 5.35 -5.97 21.76
C LEU A 330 6.84 -5.84 22.10
N ALA A 331 7.38 -6.74 22.91
CA ALA A 331 8.80 -6.72 23.32
C ALA A 331 9.76 -7.19 22.21
N GLU A 332 9.25 -7.84 21.17
CA GLU A 332 10.04 -8.36 20.04
C GLU A 332 9.96 -7.45 18.81
N ALA A 333 8.93 -6.59 18.74
CA ALA A 333 8.63 -5.77 17.59
C ALA A 333 9.57 -4.56 17.47
N GLU A 334 9.94 -4.23 16.24
CA GLU A 334 10.65 -3.00 15.90
C GLU A 334 9.63 -1.94 15.47
N ILE A 335 9.23 -1.10 16.42
CA ILE A 335 8.20 -0.07 16.25
C ILE A 335 8.87 1.20 15.72
N PRO A 336 8.48 1.70 14.54
CA PRO A 336 8.95 2.99 14.05
C PRO A 336 8.44 4.12 14.95
N GLU A 337 9.31 5.07 15.29
CA GLU A 337 8.96 6.25 16.09
C GLU A 337 8.95 7.48 15.19
N ALA A 338 7.99 8.38 15.40
CA ALA A 338 7.96 9.70 14.78
C ALA A 338 8.87 10.68 15.55
N ASP A 339 9.53 11.56 14.81
CA ASP A 339 10.24 12.71 15.37
C ASP A 339 9.43 14.02 15.20
N GLU A 340 10.00 15.15 15.64
CA GLU A 340 9.35 16.46 15.51
C GLU A 340 9.13 16.87 14.04
N GLU A 341 10.05 16.52 13.13
CA GLU A 341 9.92 16.82 11.69
C GLU A 341 8.74 16.02 11.09
N ASP A 342 8.56 14.78 11.51
CA ASP A 342 7.44 13.94 11.08
C ASP A 342 6.09 14.53 11.51
N GLU A 343 5.98 15.04 12.74
CA GLU A 343 4.75 15.67 13.22
C GLU A 343 4.45 16.96 12.47
N GLU A 344 5.45 17.82 12.25
CA GLU A 344 5.30 19.04 11.45
C GLU A 344 4.90 18.73 10.00
N GLU A 345 5.53 17.73 9.38
CA GLU A 345 5.19 17.28 8.03
C GLU A 345 3.76 16.74 7.98
N ALA A 346 3.34 15.98 9.00
CA ALA A 346 1.99 15.45 9.08
C ALA A 346 0.93 16.56 9.14
N GLU A 347 1.18 17.61 9.95
CA GLU A 347 0.28 18.76 10.05
C GLU A 347 0.14 19.51 8.74
N ALA A 348 1.27 19.77 8.08
CA ALA A 348 1.29 20.44 6.79
C ALA A 348 0.51 19.64 5.74
N LYS A 349 0.73 18.32 5.64
CA LYS A 349 0.04 17.45 4.68
C LYS A 349 -1.47 17.33 4.96
N ILE A 350 -1.86 17.24 6.24
CA ILE A 350 -3.27 17.19 6.62
C ILE A 350 -3.97 18.51 6.27
N ALA A 351 -3.31 19.65 6.49
CA ALA A 351 -3.84 20.96 6.10
C ALA A 351 -4.00 21.06 4.57
N GLU A 352 -2.95 20.72 3.82
CA GLU A 352 -2.95 20.71 2.35
C GLU A 352 -4.08 19.84 1.77
N GLY A 353 -4.26 18.61 2.26
CA GLY A 353 -5.33 17.73 1.77
C GLY A 353 -6.73 18.22 2.13
N ARG A 354 -6.93 18.87 3.28
CA ARG A 354 -8.22 19.49 3.61
C ARG A 354 -8.54 20.71 2.73
N GLU A 355 -7.53 21.51 2.42
CA GLU A 355 -7.68 22.63 1.50
C GLU A 355 -8.01 22.15 0.08
N ALA A 356 -7.33 21.11 -0.40
CA ALA A 356 -7.62 20.48 -1.69
C ALA A 356 -9.07 19.98 -1.75
N ALA A 357 -9.52 19.23 -0.75
CA ALA A 357 -10.90 18.74 -0.66
C ALA A 357 -11.94 19.87 -0.61
N ALA A 358 -11.63 20.98 0.07
CA ALA A 358 -12.52 22.13 0.17
C ALA A 358 -12.64 22.92 -1.14
N MET A 359 -11.58 22.97 -1.95
CA MET A 359 -11.61 23.63 -3.26
C MET A 359 -12.39 22.85 -4.30
N GLY A 360 -12.54 21.52 -4.10
CA GLY A 360 -13.19 20.62 -5.03
C GLY A 360 -12.33 20.42 -6.28
N THR A 361 -12.06 19.16 -6.62
CA THR A 361 -11.38 18.84 -7.86
C THR A 361 -12.30 19.25 -9.02
N PRO A 362 -11.89 20.15 -9.95
CA PRO A 362 -12.67 20.38 -11.15
C PRO A 362 -12.79 19.03 -11.87
N PRO A 363 -13.98 18.63 -12.35
CA PRO A 363 -14.13 17.36 -13.03
C PRO A 363 -13.14 17.31 -14.19
N VAL A 364 -12.27 16.29 -14.18
CA VAL A 364 -11.46 15.95 -15.34
C VAL A 364 -12.46 15.64 -16.46
N GLN A 365 -12.53 16.52 -17.45
CA GLN A 365 -13.32 16.25 -18.65
C GLN A 365 -12.59 15.15 -19.43
N ASP A 366 -13.31 14.06 -19.69
CA ASP A 366 -12.88 12.92 -20.53
C ASP A 366 -12.28 13.33 -21.89
#